data_AF-A0A1G8SVK8-F1
#
_entry.id   AF-A0A1G8SVK8-F1
#
_cell.length_a   1.000
_cell.length_b   1.000
_cell.length_c   1.000
_cell.angle_alpha   90.00
_cell.angle_beta   90.00
_cell.angle_gamma   90.00
#
_symmetry.space_group_name_H-M   'P 1'
#
loop_
_entity.id
_entity.type
_entity.pdbx_description
1 polymer ?
#
loop_
_entity_poly.entity_id
_entity_poly.type
_entity_poly.pdbx_seq_one_letter_code
_entity_poly.pdbx_strand_id
1 'polypeptide(L)' 'MDELVMKLNSIPNSYFGFVAGVTSYAKKKPERLKKVMDFINNSESVTTSDIVYFIMSQPDFHEDGLSFKEMVG' A
#
# COMPACT_ATOMS: atom_id res chain seq x y z
N MET A 1 -9.33 -8.39 -1.65
CA MET A 1 -9.22 -6.93 -1.90
C MET A 1 -10.23 -6.15 -1.11
N ASP A 2 -11.50 -6.53 -1.11
CA ASP A 2 -12.54 -5.81 -0.36
C ASP A 2 -12.22 -5.71 1.14
N GLU A 3 -11.66 -6.77 1.72
CA GLU A 3 -11.18 -6.76 3.11
C GLU A 3 -10.11 -5.69 3.37
N LEU A 4 -9.13 -5.54 2.47
CA LEU A 4 -8.11 -4.50 2.58
C LEU A 4 -8.75 -3.12 2.50
N VAL A 5 -9.67 -2.90 1.55
CA VAL A 5 -10.37 -1.60 1.41
C VAL A 5 -11.17 -1.29 2.68
N MET A 6 -11.88 -2.26 3.24
CA MET A 6 -12.63 -2.09 4.48
C MET A 6 -11.72 -1.70 5.64
N LYS A 7 -10.61 -2.41 5.83
CA LYS A 7 -9.61 -2.11 6.87
C LYS A 7 -9.02 -0.71 6.69
N LEU A 8 -8.64 -0.33 5.48
CA LEU A 8 -8.07 0.99 5.21
C LEU A 8 -9.07 2.12 5.50
N ASN A 9 -10.36 1.93 5.20
CA ASN A 9 -11.39 2.93 5.52
C ASN A 9 -11.70 3.04 7.02
N SER A 10 -11.43 1.99 7.81
CA SER A 10 -11.61 2.04 9.28
C SER A 10 -10.50 2.79 10.03
N ILE A 11 -9.39 3.12 9.37
CA ILE A 11 -8.27 3.83 10.00
C ILE A 11 -8.62 5.32 10.19
N PRO A 12 -8.35 5.92 11.36
CA PRO A 12 -8.56 7.34 11.57
C PRO A 12 -7.83 8.21 10.53
N ASN A 13 -8.49 9.26 10.05
CA ASN A 13 -7.98 10.15 9.00
C ASN A 13 -7.68 9.46 7.66
N SER A 14 -8.32 8.31 7.39
CA SER A 14 -8.29 7.69 6.07
C SER A 14 -8.98 8.58 5.03
N TYR A 15 -8.37 8.71 3.86
CA TYR A 15 -8.87 9.53 2.75
C TYR A 15 -8.74 8.77 1.43
N PHE A 16 -9.52 9.18 0.43
CA PHE A 16 -9.61 8.49 -0.86
C PHE A 16 -8.24 8.19 -1.50
N GLY A 17 -7.35 9.20 -1.55
CA GLY A 17 -6.01 9.04 -2.15
C GLY A 17 -5.15 7.99 -1.44
N PHE A 18 -5.23 7.91 -0.11
CA PHE A 18 -4.55 6.89 0.67
C PHE A 18 -5.10 5.49 0.33
N VAL A 19 -6.42 5.30 0.40
CA VAL A 19 -7.05 4.00 0.12
C VAL A 19 -6.74 3.55 -1.32
N ALA A 20 -6.88 4.45 -2.29
CA ALA A 20 -6.59 4.18 -3.69
C ALA A 20 -5.11 3.84 -3.92
N GLY A 21 -4.19 4.59 -3.31
CA GLY A 21 -2.75 4.35 -3.43
C GLY A 21 -2.32 3.01 -2.85
N VAL A 22 -2.71 2.71 -1.62
CA VAL A 22 -2.39 1.42 -0.97
C VAL A 22 -2.99 0.25 -1.74
N THR A 23 -4.25 0.37 -2.17
CA THR A 23 -4.93 -0.65 -2.96
C THR A 23 -4.24 -0.87 -4.30
N SER A 24 -3.82 0.19 -4.97
CA SER A 24 -3.12 0.09 -6.25
C SER A 24 -1.75 -0.58 -6.11
N TYR A 25 -1.00 -0.24 -5.06
CA TYR A 25 0.25 -0.93 -4.72
C TYR A 25 0.04 -2.43 -4.45
N ALA A 26 -0.93 -2.75 -3.57
CA ALA A 26 -1.21 -4.13 -3.15
C ALA A 26 -1.74 -5.01 -4.29
N LYS A 27 -2.52 -4.45 -5.22
CA LYS A 27 -3.10 -5.18 -6.36
C LYS A 27 -2.06 -5.66 -7.38
N LYS A 28 -0.88 -5.03 -7.45
CA LYS A 28 0.13 -5.38 -8.45
C LYS A 28 0.75 -6.76 -8.23
N LYS A 29 0.85 -7.23 -6.98
CA LYS A 29 1.44 -8.52 -6.64
C LYS A 29 0.74 -9.16 -5.43
N PRO A 30 0.44 -10.48 -5.47
CA PRO A 30 -0.13 -11.19 -4.32
C PRO A 30 0.70 -11.03 -3.03
N GLU A 31 2.03 -11.01 -3.15
CA GLU A 31 2.94 -10.87 -2.02
C GLU A 31 2.81 -9.51 -1.34
N ARG A 32 2.54 -8.45 -2.10
CA ARG A 32 2.34 -7.10 -1.56
C ARG A 32 1.03 -7.01 -0.78
N LEU A 33 -0.04 -7.59 -1.31
CA LEU A 33 -1.30 -7.70 -0.59
C LEU A 33 -1.10 -8.44 0.74
N LYS A 34 -0.42 -9.59 0.72
CA LYS A 34 -0.12 -10.35 1.94
C LYS A 34 0.65 -9.50 2.95
N LYS A 35 1.74 -8.86 2.53
CA LYS A 35 2.58 -8.01 3.39
C LYS A 35 1.80 -6.85 4.03
N VAL A 36 0.97 -6.15 3.25
CA VAL A 36 0.15 -5.04 3.77
C VAL A 36 -0.90 -5.55 4.75
N MET A 37 -1.57 -6.65 4.45
CA MET A 37 -2.55 -7.26 5.34
C MET A 37 -1.91 -7.74 6.65
N ASP A 38 -0.76 -8.39 6.58
CA ASP A 38 0.00 -8.84 7.75
C ASP A 38 0.43 -7.65 8.62
N PHE A 39 0.91 -6.56 8.01
CA PHE A 39 1.28 -5.34 8.73
C PHE A 39 0.10 -4.71 9.47
N ILE A 40 -1.05 -4.58 8.81
CA ILE A 40 -2.27 -4.03 9.41
C ILE A 40 -2.79 -4.92 10.53
N ASN A 41 -2.80 -6.25 10.33
CA ASN A 41 -3.37 -7.20 11.29
C ASN A 41 -2.50 -7.42 12.53
N ASN A 42 -1.19 -7.23 12.44
CA ASN A 42 -0.26 -7.41 13.56
C ASN A 42 0.01 -6.11 14.35
N SER A 43 -0.67 -5.02 14.03
CA SER A 43 -0.49 -3.72 14.68
C SER A 43 -1.73 -3.37 15.52
N GLU A 44 -1.56 -3.08 16.81
CA GLU A 44 -2.68 -2.71 17.69
C GLU A 44 -3.31 -1.35 17.32
N SER A 45 -2.48 -0.42 16.83
CA SER A 45 -2.93 0.91 16.40
C SER A 45 -2.07 1.39 15.22
N VAL A 46 -2.57 1.22 14.01
CA VAL A 46 -1.89 1.65 12.78
C VAL A 46 -2.45 2.98 12.28
N THR A 47 -1.57 3.91 11.91
CA THR A 47 -1.95 5.16 11.24
C THR A 47 -1.80 5.06 9.72
N THR A 48 -2.38 6.00 8.99
CA THR A 48 -2.18 6.11 7.54
C THR A 48 -0.70 6.32 7.20
N SER A 49 0.03 7.11 7.99
CA SER A 49 1.47 7.35 7.83
C SER A 49 2.31 6.09 8.03
N ASP A 50 1.97 5.25 9.01
CA ASP A 50 2.69 3.98 9.26
C ASP A 50 2.58 3.04 8.06
N ILE A 51 1.40 2.95 7.46
CA ILE A 51 1.18 2.11 6.27
C ILE A 51 1.93 2.65 5.06
N VAL A 52 1.91 3.97 4.85
CA VAL A 52 2.67 4.60 3.77
C VAL A 52 4.16 4.34 3.96
N TYR A 53 4.69 4.53 5.18
CA TYR A 53 6.08 4.25 5.50
C TYR A 53 6.43 2.78 5.28
N PHE A 54 5.59 1.86 5.74
CA PHE A 54 5.76 0.42 5.53
C PHE A 54 5.85 0.07 4.04
N ILE A 55 4.96 0.61 3.21
CA ILE A 55 4.94 0.37 1.76
C ILE A 55 6.21 0.93 1.11
N MET A 56 6.60 2.16 1.45
CA MET A 56 7.83 2.78 0.93
C MET A 56 9.10 2.04 1.35
N SER A 57 9.09 1.34 2.48
CA SER A 57 10.21 0.54 2.96
C SER A 57 10.35 -0.82 2.25
N GLN A 58 9.36 -1.24 1.46
CA GLN A 58 9.43 -2.52 0.76
C GLN A 58 10.52 -2.48 -0.34
N PRO A 59 11.38 -3.52 -0.43
CA PRO A 59 12.46 -3.54 -1.43
C PRO A 59 11.96 -3.40 -2.87
N ASP A 60 10.76 -3.87 -3.14
CA ASP A 60 10.14 -3.87 -4.46
C ASP A 60 9.25 -2.65 -4.73
N PHE A 61 9.29 -1.61 -3.87
CA PHE A 61 8.43 -0.44 -3.98
C PHE A 61 8.64 0.33 -5.31
N HIS A 62 9.90 0.45 -5.77
CA HIS A 62 10.25 1.20 -6.96
C HIS A 62 10.18 0.39 -8.26
N GLU A 63 9.87 -0.90 -8.20
CA GLU A 63 9.89 -1.79 -9.38
C GLU A 63 8.85 -1.42 -10.45
N ASP A 64 7.80 -0.70 -10.07
CA ASP A 64 6.77 -0.24 -11.02
C ASP A 64 6.81 1.27 -11.28
N GLY A 65 7.88 1.94 -10.82
CA GLY A 65 8.19 3.27 -11.33
C GLY A 65 8.67 3.10 -12.76
N LEU A 66 8.08 3.83 -13.72
CA LEU A 66 8.56 3.87 -15.09
C LEU A 66 10.09 4.02 -15.07
N SER A 67 10.79 3.10 -15.73
CA SER A 67 12.22 3.33 -15.93
C SER A 67 12.36 4.62 -16.74
N PHE A 68 13.37 5.43 -16.45
CA PHE A 68 13.63 6.66 -17.22
C PHE A 68 13.69 6.39 -18.74
N LYS A 69 14.00 5.14 -19.13
CA LYS A 69 14.06 4.63 -20.49
C LYS A 69 12.69 4.52 -21.18
N GLU A 70 11.60 4.37 -20.44
CA GLU A 70 10.23 4.22 -20.96
C GLU A 70 9.49 5.56 -21.08
N MET A 71 10.03 6.64 -20.49
CA MET A 71 9.43 7.99 -20.56
C MET A 71 9.95 8.85 -21.73
N VAL A 72 11.03 8.42 -22.39
CA VAL A 72 11.65 9.13 -23.54
C VAL A 72 11.74 8.25 -24.79
N GLY A 73 10.95 7.17 -24.85
CA GLY A 73 10.86 6.25 -25.99
C GLY A 73 9.76 6.63 -26.98
#